data_AF-A0A5J4U8R4-F1
#
_entry.id   AF-A0A5J4U8R4-F1
#
_cell.length_a   1.000
_cell.length_b   1.000
_cell.length_c   1.000
_cell.angle_alpha   90.00
_cell.angle_beta   90.00
_cell.angle_gamma   90.00
#
_symmetry.space_group_name_H-M   'P 1'
#
loop_
_entity.id
_entity.type
_entity.pdbx_description
1 polymer ?
#
loop_
_entity_poly.entity_id
_entity_poly.type
_entity_poly.pdbx_seq_one_letter_code
_entity_poly.pdbx_strand_id
1 'polypeptide(L)'
;YLLEQGAEVNHIDELGWTPLHWAAFAGKLDTCRILIKAGADYKIENKAQQTPFDFEQALQLRGPQYIENDPNGITSKQALEQHYCAIEQCKADIGDYFALMILKKQLGKIKNPVSGEERPLLTQQDIFEIHASSFAQIFKTIRFGTESAHAQCCPIQLNWMLKHGAVVQPIQTEGKTQLGYKLVFDQYEEALRQLVQELLIIKIKGDSQRAKQLQDEYGSTLPDYSQGLMSFLNHVPTDLDVKFI
;
A
#
# COMPACT_ATOMS: atom_id res chain seq x y z
N TYR A 1 -15.96 -5.63 -7.37
CA TYR A 1 -16.18 -6.70 -6.40
C TYR A 1 -16.67 -6.23 -5.03
N LEU A 2 -15.82 -5.71 -4.11
CA LEU A 2 -16.26 -5.43 -2.72
C LEU A 2 -17.48 -4.49 -2.62
N LEU A 3 -17.51 -3.46 -3.47
CA LEU A 3 -18.65 -2.53 -3.57
C LEU A 3 -19.92 -3.22 -4.06
N GLU A 4 -19.80 -4.13 -5.05
CA GLU A 4 -20.93 -4.93 -5.57
C GLU A 4 -21.44 -5.92 -4.54
N GLN A 5 -20.60 -6.31 -3.58
CA GLN A 5 -21.04 -7.12 -2.46
C GLN A 5 -21.84 -6.29 -1.44
N GLY A 6 -21.69 -4.97 -1.40
CA GLY A 6 -22.43 -4.08 -0.50
C GLY A 6 -21.56 -3.32 0.51
N ALA A 7 -20.25 -3.24 0.29
CA ALA A 7 -19.35 -2.51 1.18
C ALA A 7 -19.72 -1.01 1.24
N GLU A 8 -19.69 -0.44 2.45
CA GLU A 8 -20.02 0.97 2.68
C GLU A 8 -18.88 1.84 2.13
N VAL A 9 -19.15 2.48 1.00
CA VAL A 9 -18.17 3.27 0.23
C VAL A 9 -17.56 4.44 1.02
N ASN A 10 -18.28 4.94 2.03
CA ASN A 10 -17.92 6.09 2.86
C ASN A 10 -17.50 5.73 4.29
N HIS A 11 -17.31 4.44 4.57
CA HIS A 11 -16.87 4.01 5.89
C HIS A 11 -15.53 4.61 6.25
N ILE A 12 -15.33 4.99 7.52
CA ILE A 12 -14.08 5.59 7.99
C ILE A 12 -13.31 4.63 8.87
N ASP A 13 -11.98 4.68 8.79
CA ASP A 13 -11.11 4.04 9.77
C ASP A 13 -10.93 4.90 11.04
N GLU A 14 -10.08 4.41 11.95
CA GLU A 14 -9.77 5.08 13.22
C GLU A 14 -9.13 6.47 13.05
N LEU A 15 -8.59 6.79 11.87
CA LEU A 15 -8.03 8.09 11.53
C LEU A 15 -9.04 8.99 10.79
N GLY A 16 -10.27 8.53 10.60
CA GLY A 16 -11.29 9.22 9.82
C GLY A 16 -11.10 9.06 8.31
N TRP A 17 -10.23 8.15 7.86
CA TRP A 17 -9.99 7.97 6.43
C TRP A 17 -11.04 7.05 5.81
N THR A 18 -11.64 7.52 4.72
CA THR A 18 -12.52 6.70 3.86
C THR A 18 -11.70 5.88 2.85
N PRO A 19 -12.29 4.85 2.21
CA PRO A 19 -11.70 4.21 1.05
C PRO A 19 -11.25 5.20 -0.03
N LEU A 20 -12.00 6.30 -0.23
CA LEU A 20 -11.63 7.35 -1.18
C LEU A 20 -10.41 8.15 -0.72
N HIS A 21 -10.24 8.41 0.59
CA HIS A 21 -9.01 9.00 1.11
C HIS A 21 -7.81 8.13 0.76
N TRP A 22 -7.88 6.83 1.04
CA TRP A 22 -6.78 5.90 0.76
C TRP A 22 -6.50 5.75 -0.74
N ALA A 23 -7.53 5.67 -1.58
CA ALA A 23 -7.35 5.58 -3.03
C ALA A 23 -6.75 6.87 -3.62
N ALA A 24 -7.24 8.03 -3.18
CA ALA A 24 -6.74 9.34 -3.60
C ALA A 24 -5.29 9.54 -3.15
N PHE A 25 -5.03 9.17 -1.90
CA PHE A 25 -3.71 9.16 -1.33
C PHE A 25 -2.75 8.25 -2.09
N ALA A 26 -3.18 7.04 -2.47
CA ALA A 26 -2.41 6.07 -3.24
C ALA A 26 -2.19 6.46 -4.71
N GLY A 27 -2.82 7.53 -5.21
CA GLY A 27 -2.74 7.93 -6.62
C GLY A 27 -3.50 7.03 -7.58
N LYS A 28 -4.39 6.18 -7.06
CA LYS A 28 -5.07 5.13 -7.83
C LYS A 28 -6.31 5.71 -8.48
N LEU A 29 -6.10 6.51 -9.53
CA LEU A 29 -7.17 7.25 -10.21
C LEU A 29 -8.34 6.35 -10.63
N ASP A 30 -8.06 5.14 -11.12
CA ASP A 30 -9.11 4.19 -11.50
C ASP A 30 -9.93 3.73 -10.29
N THR A 31 -9.27 3.41 -9.18
CA THR A 31 -9.93 3.09 -7.90
C THR A 31 -10.75 4.27 -7.40
N CYS A 32 -10.22 5.49 -7.45
CA CYS A 32 -10.98 6.70 -7.10
C CYS A 32 -12.21 6.88 -7.99
N ARG A 33 -12.06 6.70 -9.31
CA ARG A 33 -13.19 6.78 -10.27
C ARG A 33 -14.24 5.73 -9.96
N ILE A 34 -13.84 4.51 -9.62
CA ILE A 34 -14.74 3.42 -9.22
C ILE A 34 -15.48 3.81 -7.93
N LEU A 35 -14.77 4.28 -6.91
CA LEU A 35 -15.34 4.70 -5.63
C LEU A 35 -16.31 5.89 -5.79
N ILE A 36 -15.93 6.91 -6.55
CA ILE A 36 -16.79 8.08 -6.86
C ILE A 36 -18.04 7.63 -7.62
N LYS A 37 -17.90 6.78 -8.64
CA LYS A 37 -19.06 6.20 -9.35
C LYS A 37 -19.96 5.39 -8.44
N ALA A 38 -19.40 4.77 -7.39
CA ALA A 38 -20.13 4.03 -6.38
C ALA A 38 -20.70 4.93 -5.26
N GLY A 39 -20.61 6.26 -5.36
CA GLY A 39 -21.20 7.20 -4.41
C GLY A 39 -20.28 7.63 -3.26
N ALA A 40 -18.96 7.47 -3.40
CA ALA A 40 -18.01 7.99 -2.42
C ALA A 40 -18.16 9.52 -2.25
N ASP A 41 -18.33 9.96 -1.00
CA ASP A 41 -18.38 11.37 -0.62
C ASP A 41 -16.95 11.89 -0.46
N TYR A 42 -16.55 12.73 -1.42
CA TYR A 42 -15.25 13.39 -1.45
C TYR A 42 -15.16 14.60 -0.52
N LYS A 43 -16.22 14.90 0.25
CA LYS A 43 -16.25 16.01 1.23
C LYS A 43 -16.00 15.55 2.66
N ILE A 44 -15.95 14.24 2.93
CA ILE A 44 -15.65 13.73 4.26
C ILE A 44 -14.23 14.15 4.62
N GLU A 45 -14.07 14.75 5.80
CA GLU A 45 -12.77 15.11 6.34
C GLU A 45 -12.28 14.02 7.31
N ASN A 46 -11.00 13.66 7.19
CA ASN A 46 -10.32 12.82 8.17
C ASN A 46 -10.03 13.62 9.46
N LYS A 47 -9.45 12.97 10.48
CA LYS A 47 -9.11 13.65 11.76
C LYS A 47 -8.08 14.78 11.62
N ALA A 48 -7.37 14.85 10.50
CA ALA A 48 -6.46 15.95 10.16
C ALA A 48 -7.15 17.07 9.36
N GLN A 49 -8.49 17.07 9.26
CA GLN A 49 -9.30 18.02 8.49
C GLN A 49 -8.97 18.01 6.99
N GLN A 50 -8.54 16.86 6.47
CA GLN A 50 -8.24 16.68 5.05
C GLN A 50 -9.36 15.88 4.42
N THR A 51 -9.83 16.32 3.27
CA THR A 51 -10.67 15.57 2.35
C THR A 51 -9.83 14.65 1.47
N PRO A 52 -10.41 13.63 0.81
CA PRO A 52 -9.69 12.82 -0.17
C PRO A 52 -9.06 13.66 -1.30
N PHE A 53 -9.64 14.82 -1.61
CA PHE A 53 -9.18 15.68 -2.69
C PHE A 53 -8.05 16.63 -2.29
N ASP A 54 -7.70 16.70 -1.01
CA ASP A 54 -6.53 17.45 -0.56
C ASP A 54 -5.21 16.70 -0.86
N PHE A 55 -5.28 15.43 -1.30
CA PHE A 55 -4.13 14.69 -1.79
C PHE A 55 -3.90 14.96 -3.29
N GLU A 56 -2.70 15.46 -3.62
CA GLU A 56 -2.25 16.02 -4.92
C GLU A 56 -2.74 15.27 -6.18
N GLN A 57 -2.88 13.95 -6.13
CA GLN A 57 -3.26 13.15 -7.30
C GLN A 57 -4.76 13.08 -7.55
N ALA A 58 -5.60 13.28 -6.54
CA ALA A 58 -7.05 13.36 -6.73
C ALA A 58 -7.53 14.73 -7.22
N LEU A 59 -6.64 15.74 -7.28
CA LEU A 59 -6.92 17.04 -7.91
C LEU A 59 -7.36 16.87 -9.37
N GLN A 60 -6.78 15.91 -10.10
CA GLN A 60 -7.12 15.62 -11.50
C GLN A 60 -8.53 14.99 -11.68
N LEU A 61 -9.19 14.59 -10.59
CA LEU A 61 -10.56 14.07 -10.61
C LEU A 61 -11.59 15.18 -10.45
N ARG A 62 -11.18 16.37 -10.01
CA ARG A 62 -11.96 17.61 -10.19
C ARG A 62 -11.77 18.01 -11.65
N GLY A 63 -12.87 18.30 -12.35
CA GLY A 63 -12.81 18.85 -13.72
C GLY A 63 -11.93 20.11 -13.82
N PRO A 64 -11.77 20.70 -15.01
CA PRO A 64 -10.69 21.66 -15.37
C PRO A 64 -10.61 23.00 -14.60
N GLN A 65 -11.28 23.15 -13.46
CA GLN A 65 -11.41 24.40 -12.71
C GLN A 65 -10.47 24.55 -11.50
N TYR A 66 -9.49 23.67 -11.30
CA TYR A 66 -8.49 23.84 -10.23
C TYR A 66 -7.06 23.56 -10.72
N ILE A 67 -6.57 24.54 -11.49
CA ILE A 67 -5.17 24.92 -11.70
C ILE A 67 -5.19 26.38 -11.22
N GLU A 68 -4.47 26.89 -10.22
CA GLU A 68 -3.06 26.86 -9.85
C GLU A 68 -2.97 27.62 -8.51
N ASN A 69 -1.86 27.51 -7.75
CA ASN A 69 -1.23 28.65 -7.05
C ASN A 69 0.08 28.19 -6.40
N ASP A 70 1.09 27.86 -7.22
CA ASP A 70 2.47 28.15 -6.82
C ASP A 70 3.13 28.95 -7.96
N PRO A 71 3.31 30.28 -7.79
CA PRO A 71 3.90 31.16 -8.78
C PRO A 71 5.39 30.86 -9.09
N ASN A 72 6.01 29.92 -8.36
CA ASN A 72 7.39 29.47 -8.58
C ASN A 72 7.53 27.92 -8.67
N GLY A 73 6.41 27.17 -8.67
CA GLY A 73 6.33 25.82 -8.07
C GLY A 73 6.74 24.62 -8.91
N ILE A 74 7.79 23.94 -8.45
CA ILE A 74 8.14 22.60 -8.91
C ILE A 74 7.17 21.57 -8.30
N THR A 75 6.61 20.68 -9.14
CA THR A 75 5.78 19.54 -8.71
C THR A 75 6.57 18.59 -7.80
N SER A 76 5.90 17.76 -6.99
CA SER A 76 6.58 16.72 -6.19
C SER A 76 7.43 15.78 -7.05
N LYS A 77 7.01 15.51 -8.29
CA LYS A 77 7.79 14.79 -9.29
C LYS A 77 9.07 15.51 -9.71
N GLN A 78 9.01 16.83 -9.90
CA GLN A 78 10.18 17.64 -10.23
C GLN A 78 11.11 17.79 -9.02
N ALA A 79 10.56 17.97 -7.81
CA ALA A 79 11.33 18.14 -6.59
C ALA A 79 12.08 16.88 -6.17
N LEU A 80 11.46 15.70 -6.30
CA LEU A 80 12.05 14.42 -5.89
C LEU A 80 12.92 13.77 -6.98
N GLU A 81 12.91 14.30 -8.21
CA GLU A 81 13.77 13.86 -9.32
C GLU A 81 13.74 12.33 -9.52
N GLN A 82 14.91 11.67 -9.48
CA GLN A 82 15.08 10.22 -9.64
C GLN A 82 14.45 9.41 -8.49
N HIS A 83 14.22 10.01 -7.33
CA HIS A 83 13.71 9.35 -6.13
C HIS A 83 12.17 9.23 -6.15
N TYR A 84 11.49 10.04 -6.97
CA TYR A 84 10.03 10.11 -7.04
C TYR A 84 9.37 8.75 -7.26
N CYS A 85 9.83 7.98 -8.25
CA CYS A 85 9.12 6.78 -8.69
C CYS A 85 9.05 5.69 -7.60
N ALA A 86 10.14 5.47 -6.87
CA ALA A 86 10.17 4.46 -5.80
C ALA A 86 9.30 4.88 -4.60
N ILE A 87 9.38 6.16 -4.20
CA ILE A 87 8.57 6.74 -3.12
C ILE A 87 7.08 6.64 -3.46
N GLU A 88 6.73 7.02 -4.68
CA GLU A 88 5.36 7.02 -5.16
C GLU A 88 4.79 5.60 -5.23
N GLN A 89 5.58 4.63 -5.70
CA GLN A 89 5.15 3.24 -5.76
C GLN A 89 4.94 2.64 -4.36
N CYS A 90 5.82 2.93 -3.41
CA CYS A 90 5.65 2.45 -2.03
C CYS A 90 4.40 3.00 -1.37
N LYS A 91 4.14 4.28 -1.56
CA LYS A 91 2.92 4.91 -1.08
C LYS A 91 1.68 4.25 -1.70
N ALA A 92 1.72 3.96 -3.00
CA ALA A 92 0.63 3.33 -3.73
C ALA A 92 0.34 1.90 -3.23
N ASP A 93 1.36 1.08 -3.03
CA ASP A 93 1.22 -0.31 -2.55
C ASP A 93 0.62 -0.36 -1.14
N ILE A 94 1.09 0.51 -0.24
CA ILE A 94 0.61 0.57 1.15
C ILE A 94 -0.82 1.12 1.19
N GLY A 95 -1.14 2.11 0.36
CA GLY A 95 -2.49 2.66 0.25
C GLY A 95 -3.52 1.65 -0.27
N ASP A 96 -3.14 0.84 -1.28
CA ASP A 96 -3.99 -0.25 -1.79
C ASP A 96 -4.29 -1.28 -0.68
N TYR A 97 -3.29 -1.63 0.11
CA TYR A 97 -3.44 -2.51 1.26
C TYR A 97 -4.46 -1.97 2.26
N PHE A 98 -4.34 -0.72 2.71
CA PHE A 98 -5.27 -0.14 3.69
C PHE A 98 -6.69 0.05 3.14
N ALA A 99 -6.83 0.47 1.87
CA ALA A 99 -8.13 0.55 1.22
C ALA A 99 -8.86 -0.80 1.20
N LEU A 100 -8.14 -1.87 0.83
CA LEU A 100 -8.68 -3.23 0.85
C LEU A 100 -9.04 -3.69 2.25
N MET A 101 -8.19 -3.40 3.24
CA MET A 101 -8.39 -3.78 4.63
C MET A 101 -9.67 -3.16 5.22
N ILE A 102 -9.89 -1.87 4.99
CA ILE A 102 -11.08 -1.14 5.47
C ILE A 102 -12.35 -1.71 4.85
N LEU A 103 -12.33 -1.94 3.53
CA LEU A 103 -13.49 -2.49 2.82
C LEU A 103 -13.78 -3.94 3.25
N LYS A 104 -12.75 -4.78 3.43
CA LYS A 104 -12.95 -6.17 3.82
C LYS A 104 -13.40 -6.32 5.28
N LYS A 105 -12.94 -5.47 6.22
CA LYS A 105 -13.42 -5.47 7.62
C LYS A 105 -14.93 -5.24 7.73
N GLN A 106 -15.57 -4.68 6.70
CA GLN A 106 -17.02 -4.46 6.67
C GLN A 106 -17.84 -5.66 6.19
N LEU A 107 -17.24 -6.75 5.70
CA LEU A 107 -17.97 -7.91 5.14
C LEU A 107 -19.04 -8.46 6.10
N GLY A 108 -18.77 -8.40 7.41
CA GLY A 108 -19.71 -8.69 8.50
C GLY A 108 -21.06 -8.01 8.48
N LYS A 109 -21.10 -6.79 7.94
CA LYS A 109 -22.27 -5.91 7.95
C LYS A 109 -23.06 -6.00 6.65
N ILE A 110 -22.56 -6.80 5.72
CA ILE A 110 -23.05 -6.89 4.35
C ILE A 110 -23.86 -8.17 4.21
N LYS A 111 -25.15 -8.03 3.91
CA LYS A 111 -25.99 -9.16 3.55
C LYS A 111 -25.67 -9.59 2.12
N ASN A 112 -25.44 -10.89 1.94
CA ASN A 112 -25.32 -11.49 0.62
C ASN A 112 -26.58 -11.15 -0.19
N PRO A 113 -26.46 -10.53 -1.37
CA PRO A 113 -27.62 -10.08 -2.14
C PRO A 113 -28.49 -11.23 -2.67
N VAL A 114 -27.95 -12.46 -2.68
CA VAL A 114 -28.65 -13.67 -3.15
C VAL A 114 -29.21 -14.49 -1.99
N SER A 115 -28.41 -14.76 -0.94
CA SER A 115 -28.87 -15.59 0.19
C SER A 115 -29.51 -14.80 1.34
N GLY A 116 -29.34 -13.47 1.38
CA GLY A 116 -29.80 -12.61 2.48
C GLY A 116 -29.01 -12.78 3.79
N GLU A 117 -28.10 -13.75 3.85
CA GLU A 117 -27.24 -14.01 5.01
C GLU A 117 -26.17 -12.95 5.14
N GLU A 118 -25.93 -12.47 6.36
CA GLU A 118 -24.77 -11.64 6.66
C GLU A 118 -23.51 -12.45 6.37
N ARG A 119 -22.63 -11.89 5.53
CA ARG A 119 -21.29 -12.48 5.40
C ARG A 119 -20.56 -12.27 6.72
N PRO A 120 -19.81 -13.25 7.21
CA PRO A 120 -19.09 -13.08 8.47
C PRO A 120 -18.08 -11.93 8.37
N LEU A 121 -17.86 -11.22 9.50
CA LEU A 121 -16.71 -10.33 9.63
C LEU A 121 -15.44 -11.11 9.31
N LEU A 122 -14.40 -10.42 8.83
CA LEU A 122 -13.09 -11.05 8.68
C LEU A 122 -12.71 -11.72 9.99
N THR A 123 -12.44 -13.02 9.91
CA THR A 123 -11.82 -13.76 10.99
C THR A 123 -10.36 -13.33 11.12
N GLN A 124 -9.72 -13.69 12.23
CA GLN A 124 -8.28 -13.52 12.38
C GLN A 124 -7.49 -14.24 11.27
N GLN A 125 -8.04 -15.34 10.74
CA GLN A 125 -7.44 -16.07 9.63
C GLN A 125 -7.54 -15.28 8.31
N ASP A 126 -8.67 -14.65 8.02
CA ASP A 126 -8.82 -13.85 6.79
C ASP A 126 -7.90 -12.62 6.81
N ILE A 127 -7.76 -11.99 7.99
CA ILE A 127 -6.84 -10.87 8.20
C ILE A 127 -5.39 -11.33 7.98
N PHE A 128 -5.03 -12.50 8.54
CA PHE A 128 -3.73 -13.11 8.31
C PHE A 128 -3.44 -13.33 6.82
N GLU A 129 -4.39 -13.87 6.07
CA GLU A 129 -4.22 -14.11 4.64
C GLU A 129 -4.00 -12.82 3.84
N ILE A 130 -4.65 -11.72 4.23
CA ILE A 130 -4.41 -10.40 3.63
C ILE A 130 -2.99 -9.94 3.90
N HIS A 131 -2.54 -9.95 5.17
CA HIS A 131 -1.17 -9.57 5.52
C HIS A 131 -0.14 -10.44 4.80
N ALA A 132 -0.34 -11.76 4.81
CA ALA A 132 0.55 -12.72 4.18
C ALA A 132 0.62 -12.53 2.68
N SER A 133 -0.52 -12.31 2.00
CA SER A 133 -0.57 -12.05 0.57
C SER A 133 0.12 -10.74 0.20
N SER A 134 -0.15 -9.67 0.95
CA SER A 134 0.49 -8.36 0.72
C SER A 134 2.00 -8.44 0.95
N PHE A 135 2.45 -9.12 2.00
CA PHE A 135 3.87 -9.33 2.26
C PHE A 135 4.55 -10.21 1.20
N ALA A 136 3.91 -11.29 0.75
CA ALA A 136 4.44 -12.17 -0.28
C ALA A 136 4.61 -11.45 -1.64
N GLN A 137 3.77 -10.45 -1.92
CA GLN A 137 3.86 -9.65 -3.13
C GLN A 137 5.20 -8.92 -3.25
N ILE A 138 5.84 -8.54 -2.13
CA ILE A 138 7.18 -7.92 -2.12
C ILE A 138 8.20 -8.83 -2.81
N PHE A 139 8.24 -10.12 -2.43
CA PHE A 139 9.17 -11.07 -3.03
C PHE A 139 8.82 -11.39 -4.47
N LYS A 140 7.53 -11.47 -4.81
CA LYS A 140 7.11 -11.62 -6.21
C LYS A 140 7.62 -10.45 -7.06
N THR A 141 7.47 -9.22 -6.57
CA THR A 141 7.86 -8.00 -7.28
C THR A 141 9.38 -7.87 -7.45
N ILE A 142 10.19 -8.20 -6.43
CA ILE A 142 11.66 -8.12 -6.53
C ILE A 142 12.22 -9.05 -7.61
N ARG A 143 11.55 -10.18 -7.88
CA ARG A 143 11.96 -11.15 -8.91
C ARG A 143 11.85 -10.61 -10.34
N PHE A 144 11.15 -9.50 -10.57
CA PHE A 144 11.09 -8.82 -11.87
C PHE A 144 12.31 -7.92 -12.16
N GLY A 145 13.26 -7.81 -11.24
CA GLY A 145 14.53 -7.10 -11.43
C GLY A 145 14.56 -5.72 -10.77
N THR A 146 15.74 -5.33 -10.26
CA THR A 146 15.95 -4.20 -9.33
C THR A 146 15.92 -2.81 -9.98
N GLU A 147 15.83 -2.73 -11.30
CA GLU A 147 15.87 -1.46 -12.05
C GLU A 147 14.51 -0.76 -12.12
N SER A 148 13.41 -1.47 -11.84
CA SER A 148 12.08 -0.88 -11.82
C SER A 148 11.81 -0.13 -10.51
N ALA A 149 11.01 0.93 -10.57
CA ALA A 149 10.53 1.64 -9.38
C ALA A 149 9.79 0.70 -8.39
N HIS A 150 9.08 -0.29 -8.92
CA HIS A 150 8.45 -1.37 -8.16
C HIS A 150 9.47 -2.18 -7.35
N ALA A 151 10.58 -2.55 -7.97
CA ALA A 151 11.61 -3.32 -7.28
C ALA A 151 12.48 -2.49 -6.34
N GLN A 152 12.64 -1.18 -6.59
CA GLN A 152 13.31 -0.26 -5.64
C GLN A 152 12.46 0.00 -4.40
N CYS A 153 11.13 -0.04 -4.54
CA CYS A 153 10.21 0.14 -3.44
C CYS A 153 10.20 -1.07 -2.47
N CYS A 154 10.28 -2.29 -3.00
CA CYS A 154 10.11 -3.51 -2.20
C CYS A 154 11.14 -3.65 -1.04
N PRO A 155 12.45 -3.36 -1.23
CA PRO A 155 13.42 -3.32 -0.15
C PRO A 155 13.08 -2.27 0.91
N ILE A 156 12.58 -1.09 0.52
CA ILE A 156 12.18 -0.04 1.45
C ILE A 156 11.11 -0.58 2.40
N GLN A 157 10.05 -1.20 1.86
CA GLN A 157 8.99 -1.79 2.67
C GLN A 157 9.52 -2.90 3.57
N LEU A 158 10.28 -3.85 3.02
CA LEU A 158 10.79 -5.00 3.77
C LEU A 158 11.73 -4.59 4.92
N ASN A 159 12.73 -3.76 4.61
CA ASN A 159 13.73 -3.33 5.58
C ASN A 159 13.11 -2.43 6.65
N TRP A 160 12.12 -1.61 6.29
CA TRP A 160 11.34 -0.86 7.27
C TRP A 160 10.59 -1.79 8.23
N MET A 161 9.89 -2.80 7.70
CA MET A 161 9.15 -3.77 8.52
C MET A 161 10.09 -4.59 9.42
N LEU A 162 11.27 -4.95 8.93
CA LEU A 162 12.30 -5.62 9.75
C LEU A 162 12.77 -4.73 10.90
N LYS A 163 13.09 -3.46 10.62
CA LYS A 163 13.56 -2.51 11.63
C LYS A 163 12.52 -2.25 12.72
N HIS A 164 11.25 -2.24 12.36
CA HIS A 164 10.13 -1.97 13.29
C HIS A 164 9.51 -3.24 13.88
N GLY A 165 10.10 -4.42 13.66
CA GLY A 165 9.64 -5.69 14.24
C GLY A 165 8.36 -6.28 13.63
N ALA A 166 7.80 -5.63 12.60
CA ALA A 166 6.63 -6.10 11.86
C ALA A 166 6.85 -7.46 11.17
N VAL A 167 8.11 -7.76 10.83
CA VAL A 167 8.53 -9.08 10.37
C VAL A 167 9.78 -9.53 11.08
N VAL A 168 9.87 -10.83 11.36
CA VAL A 168 11.03 -11.45 11.99
C VAL A 168 11.59 -12.59 11.15
N GLN A 169 12.91 -12.69 11.15
CA GLN A 169 13.70 -13.71 10.46
C GLN A 169 14.95 -14.06 11.28
N PRO A 170 15.47 -15.30 11.17
CA PRO A 170 14.80 -16.48 10.63
C PRO A 170 13.64 -16.95 11.52
N ILE A 171 12.76 -17.79 10.99
CA ILE A 171 11.76 -18.49 11.81
C ILE A 171 12.48 -19.55 12.67
N GLN A 172 12.44 -19.38 13.99
CA GLN A 172 12.95 -20.35 14.95
C GLN A 172 11.78 -21.12 15.56
N THR A 173 11.70 -22.43 15.29
CA THR A 173 10.66 -23.31 15.85
C THR A 173 11.31 -24.58 16.38
N GLU A 174 11.14 -24.87 17.67
CA GLU A 174 11.64 -26.11 18.31
C GLU A 174 13.13 -26.40 18.06
N GLY A 175 13.97 -25.36 18.05
CA GLY A 175 15.42 -25.49 17.81
C GLY A 175 15.80 -25.72 16.34
N LYS A 176 14.85 -25.62 15.40
CA LYS A 176 15.09 -25.66 13.96
C LYS A 176 14.95 -24.27 13.35
N THR A 177 15.93 -23.90 12.53
CA THR A 177 15.89 -22.71 11.67
C THR A 177 15.11 -23.06 10.40
N GLN A 178 13.99 -22.39 10.16
CA GLN A 178 13.25 -22.47 8.89
C GLN A 178 13.53 -21.23 8.04
N LEU A 179 13.61 -21.44 6.72
CA LEU A 179 13.72 -20.35 5.74
C LEU A 179 12.35 -19.69 5.56
N GLY A 180 12.22 -18.41 5.92
CA GLY A 180 10.98 -17.67 5.82
C GLY A 180 10.90 -16.50 6.79
N TYR A 181 9.79 -15.78 6.70
CA TYR A 181 9.49 -14.64 7.55
C TYR A 181 8.24 -14.92 8.37
N LYS A 182 8.26 -14.52 9.64
CA LYS A 182 7.06 -14.49 10.47
C LYS A 182 6.57 -13.06 10.60
N LEU A 183 5.29 -12.84 10.28
CA LEU A 183 4.60 -11.58 10.48
C LEU A 183 4.23 -11.40 11.97
N VAL A 184 4.40 -10.18 12.48
CA VAL A 184 3.96 -9.77 13.82
C VAL A 184 2.79 -8.82 13.64
N PHE A 185 1.55 -9.31 13.73
CA PHE A 185 0.37 -8.59 13.25
C PHE A 185 0.16 -7.21 13.87
N ASP A 186 0.26 -7.12 15.20
CA ASP A 186 0.08 -5.84 15.92
C ASP A 186 1.09 -4.77 15.45
N GLN A 187 2.28 -5.21 15.01
CA GLN A 187 3.34 -4.33 14.52
C GLN A 187 3.29 -4.13 13.01
N TYR A 188 2.64 -5.02 12.26
CA TYR A 188 2.59 -4.98 10.79
C TYR A 188 1.79 -3.80 10.28
N GLU A 189 0.54 -3.65 10.74
CA GLU A 189 -0.28 -2.49 10.35
C GLU A 189 0.39 -1.18 10.78
N GLU A 190 0.92 -1.12 12.00
CA GLU A 190 1.52 0.09 12.55
C GLU A 190 2.80 0.49 11.80
N ALA A 191 3.68 -0.46 11.48
CA ALA A 191 4.88 -0.18 10.71
C ALA A 191 4.54 0.35 9.30
N LEU A 192 3.51 -0.20 8.64
CA LEU A 192 3.06 0.31 7.35
C LEU A 192 2.42 1.70 7.48
N ARG A 193 1.67 1.98 8.56
CA ARG A 193 1.11 3.32 8.86
C ARG A 193 2.23 4.35 9.05
N GLN A 194 3.29 4.00 9.75
CA GLN A 194 4.43 4.90 9.97
C GLN A 194 5.21 5.16 8.67
N LEU A 195 5.47 4.11 7.89
CA LEU A 195 6.15 4.24 6.60
C LEU A 195 5.38 5.16 5.65
N VAL A 196 4.06 4.95 5.54
CA VAL A 196 3.24 5.72 4.62
C VAL A 196 3.13 7.19 5.01
N GLN A 197 3.13 7.50 6.31
CA GLN A 197 3.21 8.88 6.82
C GLN A 197 4.56 9.54 6.49
N GLU A 198 5.67 8.82 6.64
CA GLU A 198 7.01 9.33 6.30
C GLU A 198 7.12 9.66 4.80
N LEU A 199 6.68 8.74 3.94
CA LEU A 199 6.65 8.92 2.48
C LEU A 199 5.80 10.14 2.07
N LEU A 200 4.70 10.37 2.78
CA LEU A 200 3.81 11.50 2.58
C LEU A 200 4.50 12.82 2.92
N ILE A 201 5.17 12.90 4.08
CA ILE A 201 5.89 14.10 4.52
C ILE A 201 6.99 14.45 3.51
N ILE A 202 7.76 13.47 3.06
CA ILE A 202 8.80 13.62 2.03
C ILE A 202 8.20 14.23 0.76
N LYS A 203 7.06 13.69 0.30
CA LYS A 203 6.41 14.14 -0.92
C LYS A 203 5.85 15.56 -0.82
N ILE A 204 5.12 15.87 0.26
CA ILE A 204 4.53 17.20 0.47
C ILE A 204 5.60 18.28 0.54
N LYS A 205 6.74 17.98 1.17
CA LYS A 205 7.85 18.93 1.29
C LYS A 205 8.74 18.99 0.05
N GLY A 206 8.58 18.07 -0.91
CA GLY A 206 9.52 17.89 -2.01
C GLY A 206 10.94 17.59 -1.51
N ASP A 207 11.08 16.89 -0.38
CA ASP A 207 12.35 16.69 0.32
C ASP A 207 13.17 15.57 -0.33
N SER A 208 13.82 15.90 -1.45
CA SER A 208 14.66 14.98 -2.21
C SER A 208 15.81 14.40 -1.37
N GLN A 209 16.35 15.20 -0.45
CA GLN A 209 17.42 14.75 0.44
C GLN A 209 16.93 13.66 1.39
N ARG A 210 15.74 13.85 1.99
CA ARG A 210 15.14 12.83 2.86
C ARG A 210 14.70 11.60 2.06
N ALA A 211 14.17 11.77 0.84
CA ALA A 211 13.85 10.66 -0.05
C ALA A 211 15.08 9.78 -0.33
N LYS A 212 16.20 10.42 -0.66
CA LYS A 212 17.49 9.74 -0.85
C LYS A 212 17.95 9.03 0.42
N GLN A 213 17.91 9.70 1.58
CA GLN A 213 18.29 9.07 2.86
C GLN A 213 17.45 7.83 3.16
N LEU A 214 16.13 7.88 2.92
CA LEU A 214 15.25 6.73 3.10
C LEU A 214 15.65 5.57 2.17
N GLN A 215 15.97 5.86 0.91
CA GLN A 215 16.44 4.86 -0.03
C GLN A 215 17.84 4.32 0.32
N ASP A 216 18.74 5.15 0.83
CA ASP A 216 20.06 4.71 1.27
C ASP A 216 19.94 3.80 2.51
N GLU A 217 19.03 4.14 3.44
CA GLU A 217 18.80 3.39 4.69
C GLU A 217 18.06 2.07 4.46
N TYR A 218 17.01 2.08 3.63
CA TYR A 218 16.10 0.93 3.48
C TYR A 218 16.02 0.38 2.05
N GLY A 219 16.43 1.13 1.04
CA GLY A 219 16.39 0.72 -0.37
C GLY A 219 17.60 -0.11 -0.83
N SER A 220 18.56 -0.35 0.05
CA SER A 220 19.70 -1.24 -0.20
C SER A 220 19.24 -2.68 -0.51
N THR A 221 20.16 -3.48 -1.07
CA THR A 221 19.89 -4.88 -1.43
C THR A 221 19.20 -5.62 -0.29
N LEU A 222 18.23 -6.45 -0.66
CA LEU A 222 17.57 -7.39 0.22
C LEU A 222 18.54 -7.97 1.28
N PRO A 223 18.15 -8.08 2.56
CA PRO A 223 19.00 -8.65 3.61
C PRO A 223 19.58 -9.99 3.16
N ASP A 224 20.81 -10.32 3.55
CA ASP A 224 21.50 -11.57 3.13
C ASP A 224 20.62 -12.82 3.26
N TYR A 225 19.80 -12.87 4.31
CA TYR A 225 18.81 -13.94 4.54
C TYR A 225 17.80 -14.10 3.39
N SER A 226 17.37 -13.00 2.78
CA SER A 226 16.47 -12.99 1.64
C SER A 226 17.12 -13.52 0.37
N GLN A 227 18.44 -13.44 0.21
CA GLN A 227 19.12 -13.99 -0.97
C GLN A 227 18.97 -15.51 -1.03
N GLY A 228 18.99 -16.17 0.13
CA GLY A 228 18.68 -17.61 0.25
C GLY A 228 17.23 -17.92 -0.14
N LEU A 229 16.27 -17.09 0.30
CA LEU A 229 14.87 -17.23 -0.10
C LEU A 229 14.67 -16.99 -1.61
N MET A 230 15.30 -15.97 -2.17
CA MET A 230 15.25 -15.69 -3.61
C MET A 230 15.86 -16.82 -4.44
N SER A 231 16.96 -17.42 -3.96
CA SER A 231 17.57 -18.61 -4.60
C SER A 231 16.62 -19.81 -4.60
N PHE A 232 15.89 -20.03 -3.50
CA PHE A 232 14.86 -21.06 -3.41
C PHE A 232 13.70 -20.81 -4.39
N LEU A 233 13.31 -19.55 -4.57
CA LEU A 233 12.22 -19.16 -5.47
C LEU A 233 12.57 -19.24 -6.96
N ASN A 234 13.82 -19.46 -7.35
CA ASN A 234 14.24 -19.53 -8.76
C ASN A 234 13.50 -20.61 -9.58
N HIS A 235 12.99 -21.66 -8.93
CA HIS A 235 12.25 -22.73 -9.59
C HIS A 235 10.75 -22.42 -9.77
N VAL A 236 10.24 -21.36 -9.15
CA VAL A 236 8.85 -20.91 -9.30
C VAL A 236 8.77 -19.96 -10.50
N PRO A 237 7.78 -20.03 -11.38
CA PRO A 237 7.62 -19.01 -12.43
C PRO A 237 7.53 -17.59 -11.85
N THR A 238 8.11 -16.60 -12.52
CA THR A 238 8.02 -15.18 -12.12
C THR A 238 6.73 -14.54 -12.59
N ASP A 239 6.25 -14.92 -13.78
CA ASP A 239 5.02 -14.41 -14.38
C ASP A 239 4.33 -15.46 -15.26
N LEU A 240 3.12 -15.13 -15.70
CA LEU A 240 2.38 -15.90 -16.70
C LEU A 240 2.84 -15.50 -18.10
N ASP A 241 3.30 -16.47 -18.88
CA ASP A 241 3.53 -16.29 -20.32
C ASP A 241 2.17 -16.40 -21.05
N VAL A 242 1.48 -15.26 -21.19
CA VAL A 242 0.14 -15.23 -21.80
C VAL A 242 0.27 -15.32 -23.33
N LYS A 243 -0.03 -16.50 -23.87
CA LYS A 243 -0.20 -16.69 -25.32
C LYS A 243 -1.64 -16.38 -25.71
N PHE A 244 -1.85 -15.26 -26.37
CA PHE A 244 -3.12 -14.96 -27.03
C PHE A 244 -3.22 -15.85 -28.28
N ILE A 245 -4.16 -16.80 -28.25
CA ILE A 245 -4.48 -17.71 -29.37
C ILE A 245 -5.53 -17.04 -30.25
#